data_AF-A0A6M0ARK8-F1
#
_entry.id   AF-A0A6M0ARK8-F1
#
_cell.length_a   1.000
_cell.length_b   1.000
_cell.length_c   1.000
_cell.angle_alpha   90.00
_cell.angle_beta   90.00
_cell.angle_gamma   90.00
#
_symmetry.space_group_name_H-M   'P 1'
#
loop_
_entity.id
_entity.type
_entity.pdbx_description
1 polymer ?
#
loop_
_entity_poly.entity_id
_entity_poly.type
_entity_poly.pdbx_seq_one_letter_code
_entity_poly.pdbx_strand_id
1 'polypeptide(L)'
;MELLTWPEIWRIHQTDPSQAVIVLLNCLSIHPFTGSGFWGKVLSLIKTKLDSNPGLQADIDGFLQDGKSTAEDFRKVLGKLGAHNKFLVLLADDYDAVFRTHETYTEADMEAFLSECRSVAYFAEERQYLSMIVTSSRQSQSL
;
A
#
# COMPACT_ATOMS: atom_id res chain seq x y z
N MET A 1 11.63 -1.84 8.84
CA MET A 1 10.21 -2.16 9.15
C MET A 1 9.89 -3.65 9.19
N GLU A 2 10.80 -4.54 8.78
CA GLU A 2 10.52 -5.97 8.60
C GLU A 2 9.94 -6.70 9.83
N LEU A 3 10.33 -6.32 11.05
CA LEU A 3 9.82 -6.92 12.29
C LEU A 3 8.29 -6.80 12.42
N LEU A 4 7.67 -5.74 11.91
CA LEU A 4 6.21 -5.55 11.94
C LEU A 4 5.46 -6.53 11.04
N THR A 5 6.16 -7.25 10.16
CA THR A 5 5.56 -8.30 9.32
C THR A 5 5.41 -9.63 10.05
N TRP A 6 5.98 -9.78 11.25
CA TRP A 6 5.96 -11.03 11.99
C TRP A 6 4.69 -11.16 12.83
N PRO A 7 3.92 -12.26 12.71
CA PRO A 7 2.66 -12.45 13.43
C PRO A 7 2.80 -12.37 14.97
N GLU A 8 3.95 -12.79 15.51
CA GLU A 8 4.20 -12.81 16.96
C GLU A 8 4.18 -11.41 17.59
N ILE A 9 4.60 -10.38 16.84
CA ILE A 9 4.56 -8.99 17.30
C ILE A 9 3.11 -8.53 17.52
N TRP A 10 2.17 -8.95 16.69
CA TRP A 10 0.76 -8.56 16.80
C TRP A 10 0.02 -9.32 17.90
N ARG A 11 0.42 -10.58 18.14
CA ARG A 11 -0.11 -11.41 19.23
C ARG A 11 0.16 -10.81 20.61
N ILE A 12 1.30 -10.14 20.78
CA ILE A 12 1.68 -9.41 22.01
C ILE A 12 0.76 -8.20 22.25
N HIS A 13 0.19 -7.62 21.19
CA HIS A 13 -0.68 -6.45 21.25
C HIS A 13 -2.19 -6.78 21.25
N GLN A 14 -2.58 -8.04 21.48
CA GLN A 14 -3.97 -8.52 21.55
C GLN A 14 -4.79 -8.35 20.26
N THR A 15 -4.14 -8.10 19.13
CA THR A 15 -4.79 -8.08 17.82
C THR A 15 -4.65 -9.45 17.19
N ASP A 16 -5.75 -10.04 16.68
CA ASP A 16 -5.69 -11.31 15.96
C ASP A 16 -4.90 -11.13 14.65
N PRO A 17 -3.69 -11.70 14.53
CA PRO A 17 -2.86 -11.54 13.33
C PRO A 17 -3.50 -12.17 12.08
N SER A 18 -4.52 -13.03 12.23
CA SER A 18 -5.25 -13.60 11.10
C SER A 18 -6.16 -12.59 10.39
N GLN A 19 -6.50 -11.48 11.06
CA GLN A 19 -7.30 -10.39 10.50
C GLN A 19 -6.43 -9.32 9.82
N ALA A 20 -5.13 -9.26 10.13
CA ALA A 20 -4.21 -8.31 9.56
C ALA A 20 -3.60 -8.84 8.25
N VAL A 21 -3.79 -8.11 7.16
CA VAL A 21 -3.02 -8.30 5.93
C VAL A 21 -1.84 -7.33 6.00
N ILE A 22 -0.63 -7.84 6.21
CA ILE A 22 0.57 -6.98 6.37
C ILE A 22 1.40 -7.03 5.10
N VAL A 23 1.60 -5.86 4.50
CA VAL A 23 2.33 -5.68 3.25
C VAL A 23 3.53 -4.76 3.46
N LEU A 24 4.70 -5.20 3.02
CA LEU A 24 5.92 -4.39 2.96
C LEU A 24 6.20 -4.03 1.50
N LEU A 25 6.23 -2.74 1.21
CA LEU A 25 6.59 -2.18 -0.09
C LEU A 25 7.86 -1.33 0.07
N ASN A 26 8.92 -1.69 -0.63
CA ASN A 26 10.04 -0.79 -0.85
C ASN A 26 9.73 0.09 -2.06
N CYS A 27 9.60 1.41 -1.87
CA CYS A 27 9.26 2.35 -2.95
C CYS A 27 10.36 2.46 -4.02
N LEU A 28 11.63 2.14 -3.71
CA LEU A 28 12.71 2.05 -4.70
C LEU A 28 12.54 0.87 -5.67
N SER A 29 11.69 -0.13 -5.34
CA SER A 29 11.39 -1.23 -6.25
C SER A 29 10.49 -0.84 -7.44
N ILE A 30 9.94 0.39 -7.42
CA ILE A 30 9.12 0.95 -8.49
C ILE A 30 10.03 1.86 -9.32
N HIS A 31 10.55 1.35 -10.43
CA HIS A 31 11.48 2.08 -11.28
C HIS A 31 11.09 2.01 -12.78
N PRO A 32 10.84 3.15 -13.44
CA PRO A 32 10.68 4.49 -12.85
C PRO A 32 9.46 4.58 -11.92
N PHE A 33 9.46 5.53 -10.98
CA PHE A 33 8.34 5.67 -10.03
C PHE A 33 7.11 6.28 -10.73
N THR A 34 5.95 5.68 -10.51
CA THR A 34 4.66 6.27 -10.92
C THR A 34 3.60 5.96 -9.85
N GLY A 35 2.58 6.82 -9.72
CA GLY A 35 1.47 6.57 -8.80
C GLY A 35 0.74 5.26 -9.11
N SER A 36 0.49 4.97 -10.40
CA SER A 36 -0.12 3.70 -10.81
C SER A 36 0.77 2.48 -10.52
N GLY A 37 2.09 2.63 -10.68
CA GLY A 37 3.07 1.62 -10.31
C GLY A 37 3.05 1.32 -8.82
N PHE A 38 2.92 2.35 -7.98
CA PHE A 38 2.74 2.20 -6.54
C PHE A 38 1.47 1.40 -6.21
N TRP A 39 0.30 1.83 -6.70
CA TRP A 39 -0.96 1.15 -6.41
C TRP A 39 -0.97 -0.29 -6.93
N GLY A 40 -0.49 -0.53 -8.14
CA GLY A 40 -0.39 -1.88 -8.71
C GLY A 40 0.52 -2.79 -7.90
N LYS A 41 1.66 -2.27 -7.41
CA LYS A 41 2.57 -3.04 -6.56
C LYS A 41 1.95 -3.38 -5.21
N VAL A 42 1.26 -2.42 -4.58
CA VAL A 42 0.54 -2.66 -3.32
C VAL A 42 -0.53 -3.73 -3.51
N LEU A 43 -1.38 -3.63 -4.54
CA LEU A 43 -2.42 -4.60 -4.84
C LEU A 43 -1.86 -6.01 -5.09
N SER A 44 -0.77 -6.10 -5.85
CA SER A 44 -0.05 -7.37 -6.07
C SER A 44 0.44 -7.99 -4.76
N LEU A 45 1.01 -7.19 -3.85
CA LEU A 45 1.48 -7.67 -2.56
C LEU A 45 0.33 -8.10 -1.64
N ILE A 46 -0.79 -7.39 -1.63
CA ILE A 46 -2.00 -7.80 -0.91
C ILE A 46 -2.48 -9.16 -1.41
N LYS A 47 -2.55 -9.35 -2.73
CA LYS A 47 -2.95 -10.62 -3.34
C LYS A 47 -2.10 -11.79 -2.82
N THR A 48 -0.78 -11.64 -2.81
CA THR A 48 0.16 -12.67 -2.31
C THR A 48 -0.03 -12.98 -0.83
N LYS A 49 -0.54 -12.04 -0.03
CA LYS A 49 -0.85 -12.28 1.40
C LYS A 49 -2.21 -12.94 1.62
N LEU A 50 -3.03 -13.05 0.57
CA LEU A 50 -4.37 -13.60 0.60
C LEU A 50 -4.45 -15.02 0.05
N ASP A 51 -3.36 -15.79 0.01
CA ASP A 51 -3.30 -17.14 -0.57
C ASP A 51 -4.34 -18.12 0.00
N SER A 52 -4.91 -17.85 1.18
CA SER A 52 -6.00 -18.62 1.78
C SER A 52 -7.43 -18.19 1.35
N ASN A 53 -7.58 -17.16 0.50
CA ASN A 53 -8.86 -16.54 0.13
C ASN A 53 -8.97 -16.33 -1.40
N PRO A 54 -9.22 -17.40 -2.19
CA PRO A 54 -9.22 -17.35 -3.65
C PRO A 54 -10.26 -16.40 -4.25
N GLY A 55 -11.41 -16.20 -3.59
CA GLY A 55 -12.42 -15.24 -4.04
C GLY A 55 -11.92 -13.80 -4.02
N LEU A 56 -11.20 -13.42 -2.96
CA LEU A 56 -10.63 -12.08 -2.84
C LEU A 56 -9.42 -11.87 -3.76
N GLN A 57 -8.67 -12.93 -4.07
CA GLN A 57 -7.61 -12.87 -5.08
C GLN A 57 -8.15 -12.63 -6.49
N ALA A 58 -9.21 -13.34 -6.89
CA ALA A 58 -9.84 -13.16 -8.20
C ALA A 58 -10.40 -11.74 -8.38
N ASP A 59 -10.94 -11.18 -7.29
CA ASP A 59 -11.39 -9.79 -7.25
C ASP A 59 -10.25 -8.79 -7.45
N ILE A 60 -9.08 -9.03 -6.83
CA ILE A 60 -7.89 -8.19 -7.01
C ILE A 60 -7.33 -8.32 -8.42
N ASP A 61 -7.40 -9.51 -9.04
CA ASP A 61 -6.96 -9.70 -10.41
C ASP A 61 -7.73 -8.84 -11.41
N GLY A 62 -9.02 -8.57 -11.17
CA GLY A 62 -9.79 -7.63 -11.97
C GLY A 62 -9.25 -6.18 -11.92
N PHE A 63 -8.64 -5.78 -10.80
CA PHE A 63 -8.07 -4.44 -10.59
C PHE A 63 -6.61 -4.30 -11.05
N LEU A 64 -5.92 -5.42 -11.27
CA LEU A 64 -4.57 -5.46 -11.82
C LEU A 64 -4.56 -5.52 -13.35
N GLN A 65 -5.71 -5.76 -13.98
CA GLN A 65 -5.85 -5.73 -15.44
C GLN A 65 -5.53 -4.32 -15.95
N ASP A 66 -4.80 -4.25 -17.06
CA ASP A 66 -4.35 -3.03 -17.75
C ASP A 66 -3.17 -2.24 -17.16
N GLY A 67 -2.61 -2.65 -16.01
CA GLY A 67 -1.40 -2.02 -15.45
C GLY A 67 -1.58 -0.54 -15.05
N LYS A 68 -2.83 -0.09 -14.92
CA LYS A 68 -3.23 1.28 -14.56
C LYS A 68 -3.99 1.30 -13.25
N SER A 69 -3.53 0.54 -12.27
CA SER A 69 -4.17 0.51 -10.96
C SER A 69 -4.19 1.90 -10.33
N THR A 70 -5.32 2.25 -9.73
CA THR A 70 -5.57 3.57 -9.17
C THR A 70 -5.76 3.51 -7.65
N ALA A 71 -5.74 4.68 -7.01
CA ALA A 71 -6.16 4.82 -5.62
C ALA A 71 -7.61 4.37 -5.39
N GLU A 72 -8.48 4.46 -6.41
CA GLU A 72 -9.86 3.99 -6.33
C GLU A 72 -9.93 2.46 -6.28
N ASP A 73 -9.13 1.78 -7.10
CA ASP A 73 -9.03 0.31 -7.08
C ASP A 73 -8.51 -0.18 -5.73
N PHE A 74 -7.52 0.53 -5.18
CA PHE A 74 -7.04 0.27 -3.82
C PHE A 74 -8.15 0.41 -2.77
N ARG A 75 -9.00 1.46 -2.85
CA ARG A 75 -10.15 1.60 -1.93
C ARG A 75 -11.14 0.47 -2.06
N LYS A 76 -11.46 0.05 -3.30
CA LYS A 76 -12.35 -1.10 -3.53
C LYS A 76 -11.81 -2.35 -2.85
N VAL A 77 -10.50 -2.58 -2.91
CA VAL A 77 -9.85 -3.71 -2.23
C VAL A 77 -9.89 -3.55 -0.70
N LEU A 78 -9.70 -2.35 -0.15
CA LEU A 78 -9.88 -2.10 1.29
C LEU A 78 -11.31 -2.40 1.76
N GLY A 79 -12.32 -1.97 1.00
CA GLY A 79 -13.72 -2.27 1.29
C GLY A 79 -14.01 -3.78 1.29
N LYS A 80 -13.44 -4.51 0.33
CA LYS A 80 -13.54 -5.98 0.29
C LYS A 80 -12.84 -6.63 1.48
N LEU A 81 -11.64 -6.18 1.87
CA LEU A 81 -10.97 -6.65 3.09
C LEU A 81 -11.86 -6.46 4.32
N GLY A 82 -12.45 -5.28 4.47
CA GLY A 82 -13.38 -4.97 5.55
C GLY A 82 -14.60 -5.89 5.59
N ALA A 83 -15.20 -6.19 4.44
CA ALA A 83 -16.31 -7.14 4.32
C ALA A 83 -15.95 -8.57 4.76
N HIS A 84 -14.67 -8.93 4.70
CA HIS A 84 -14.12 -10.20 5.19
C HIS A 84 -13.54 -10.10 6.61
N ASN A 85 -13.86 -9.04 7.35
CA ASN A 85 -13.35 -8.76 8.70
C ASN A 85 -11.80 -8.75 8.77
N LYS A 86 -11.18 -8.16 7.73
CA LYS A 86 -9.74 -7.96 7.62
C LYS A 86 -9.41 -6.49 7.50
N PHE A 87 -8.19 -6.13 7.86
CA PHE A 87 -7.64 -4.79 7.65
C PHE A 87 -6.21 -4.90 7.11
N LEU A 88 -5.78 -3.86 6.38
CA LEU A 88 -4.46 -3.76 5.79
C LEU A 88 -3.53 -2.95 6.69
N VAL A 89 -2.31 -3.46 6.84
CA VAL A 89 -1.17 -2.71 7.35
C VAL A 89 -0.17 -2.57 6.21
N LEU A 90 -0.07 -1.37 5.65
CA LEU A 90 0.87 -1.03 4.59
C LEU A 90 2.13 -0.39 5.20
N LEU A 91 3.26 -1.09 5.07
CA LEU A 91 4.58 -0.62 5.45
C LEU A 91 5.29 -0.16 4.17
N ALA A 92 5.34 1.15 3.93
CA ALA A 92 6.00 1.74 2.76
C ALA A 92 7.40 2.25 3.14
N ASP A 93 8.43 1.51 2.76
CA ASP A 93 9.84 1.83 3.00
C ASP A 93 10.44 2.65 1.85
N ASP A 94 11.52 3.38 2.13
CA ASP A 94 12.20 4.28 1.19
C ASP A 94 11.24 5.26 0.50
N TYR A 95 10.26 5.79 1.24
CA TYR A 95 9.19 6.65 0.72
C TYR A 95 9.71 7.97 0.10
N ASP A 96 10.96 8.35 0.35
CA ASP A 96 11.61 9.46 -0.36
C ASP A 96 11.69 9.26 -1.88
N ALA A 97 11.57 8.02 -2.37
CA ALA A 97 11.49 7.71 -3.80
C ALA A 97 10.30 8.41 -4.49
N VAL A 98 9.20 8.66 -3.77
CA VAL A 98 8.01 9.37 -4.27
C VAL A 98 8.34 10.80 -4.70
N PHE A 99 9.36 11.44 -4.11
CA PHE A 99 9.70 12.83 -4.41
C PHE A 99 10.71 12.97 -5.55
N ARG A 100 11.13 11.86 -6.18
CA ARG A 100 12.14 11.84 -7.24
C ARG A 100 11.46 11.97 -8.60
N THR A 101 11.34 13.19 -9.10
CA THR A 101 10.77 13.48 -10.43
C THR A 101 11.67 12.99 -11.57
N HIS A 102 11.07 12.71 -12.73
CA HIS A 102 11.75 12.36 -13.97
C HIS A 102 10.88 12.70 -15.18
N GLU A 103 11.36 12.41 -16.40
CA GLU A 103 10.72 12.83 -17.68
C GLU A 103 9.23 12.47 -17.81
N THR A 104 8.78 11.43 -17.10
CA THR A 104 7.41 10.89 -17.14
C THR A 104 6.69 10.95 -15.79
N TYR A 105 7.28 11.60 -14.79
CA TYR A 105 6.70 11.82 -13.46
C TYR A 105 7.12 13.20 -12.95
N THR A 106 6.21 14.15 -13.11
CA THR A 106 6.42 15.57 -12.83
C THR A 106 6.01 15.94 -11.40
N GLU A 107 6.29 17.18 -10.99
CA GLU A 107 5.79 17.71 -9.72
C GLU A 107 4.25 17.65 -9.64
N ALA A 108 3.55 17.87 -10.76
CA ALA A 108 2.10 17.77 -10.81
C ALA A 108 1.62 16.33 -10.57
N ASP A 109 2.31 15.33 -11.12
CA ASP A 109 2.02 13.91 -10.88
C ASP A 109 2.30 13.51 -9.43
N MET A 110 3.35 14.10 -8.83
CA MET A 110 3.66 13.94 -7.42
C MET A 110 2.58 14.53 -6.52
N GLU A 111 2.15 15.76 -6.77
CA GLU A 111 1.06 16.39 -6.02
C GLU A 111 -0.25 15.60 -6.15
N ALA A 112 -0.57 15.13 -7.36
CA ALA A 112 -1.73 14.27 -7.60
C ALA A 112 -1.65 12.98 -6.77
N PHE A 113 -0.51 12.29 -6.80
CA PHE A 113 -0.30 11.08 -6.00
C PHE A 113 -0.39 11.33 -4.49
N LEU A 114 0.20 12.41 -3.97
CA LEU A 114 0.10 12.74 -2.55
C LEU A 114 -1.35 13.07 -2.15
N SER A 115 -2.10 13.72 -3.03
CA SER A 115 -3.54 13.96 -2.86
C SER A 115 -4.33 12.66 -2.81
N GLU A 116 -4.02 11.71 -3.70
CA GLU A 116 -4.61 10.37 -3.70
C GLU A 116 -4.35 9.63 -2.37
N CYS A 117 -3.10 9.62 -1.88
CA CYS A 117 -2.75 9.00 -0.59
C CYS A 117 -3.54 9.62 0.56
N ARG A 118 -3.66 10.96 0.62
CA ARG A 118 -4.45 11.65 1.65
C ARG A 118 -5.93 11.30 1.56
N SER A 119 -6.46 11.23 0.34
CA SER A 119 -7.86 10.89 0.08
C SER A 119 -8.19 9.48 0.58
N VAL A 120 -7.30 8.51 0.34
CA VAL A 120 -7.42 7.14 0.84
C VAL A 120 -7.28 7.06 2.38
N ALA A 121 -6.29 7.75 2.96
CA ALA A 121 -5.96 7.62 4.37
C ALA A 121 -6.92 8.37 5.31
N TYR A 122 -7.53 9.47 4.85
CA TYR A 122 -8.28 10.38 5.73
C TYR A 122 -9.74 10.59 5.34
N PHE A 123 -10.05 10.57 4.05
CA PHE A 123 -11.38 10.98 3.55
C PHE A 123 -12.30 9.83 3.17
N ALA A 124 -11.77 8.62 2.99
CA ALA A 124 -12.53 7.44 2.59
C ALA A 124 -13.14 6.72 3.81
N GLU A 125 -14.34 6.13 3.67
CA GLU A 125 -14.96 5.30 4.71
C GLU A 125 -14.12 4.05 5.01
N GLU A 126 -13.37 3.59 4.00
CA GLU A 126 -12.48 2.43 4.07
C GLU A 126 -11.21 2.69 4.88
N ARG A 127 -10.97 3.92 5.36
CA ARG A 127 -9.83 4.26 6.22
C ARG A 127 -9.76 3.41 7.49
N GLN A 128 -10.91 2.95 7.97
CA GLN A 128 -10.98 2.06 9.14
C GLN A 128 -10.31 0.70 8.91
N TYR A 129 -10.13 0.31 7.65
CA TYR A 129 -9.47 -0.93 7.24
C TYR A 129 -8.00 -0.71 6.82
N LEU A 130 -7.44 0.48 7.05
CA LEU A 130 -6.08 0.84 6.64
C LEU A 130 -5.27 1.41 7.81
N SER A 131 -4.09 0.84 8.01
CA SER A 131 -2.99 1.49 8.72
C SER A 131 -1.81 1.61 7.76
N MET A 132 -1.33 2.84 7.52
CA MET A 132 -0.17 3.10 6.67
C MET A 132 0.97 3.64 7.52
N ILE A 133 2.10 2.94 7.50
CA ILE A 133 3.35 3.32 8.16
C ILE A 133 4.37 3.57 7.06
N VAL A 134 4.94 4.77 7.05
CA VAL A 134 5.94 5.17 6.07
C VAL A 134 7.29 5.37 6.75
N THR A 135 8.35 4.89 6.11
CA THR A 135 9.72 5.30 6.45
C THR A 135 10.38 5.89 5.24
N SER A 136 11.22 6.88 5.49
CA SER A 136 12.10 7.45 4.48
C SER A 136 13.52 7.29 5.00
N SER A 137 14.43 6.96 4.09
CA SER A 137 15.84 7.09 4.37
C SER A 137 16.11 8.59 4.52
N ARG A 138 16.37 9.06 5.75
CA ARG A 138 17.03 10.36 5.90
C ARG A 138 18.37 10.20 5.19
N GLN A 139 18.54 10.81 4.02
CA GLN A 139 19.86 11.26 3.65
C GLN A 139 20.30 12.20 4.77
N SER A 140 21.23 11.75 5.60
CA SER A 140 22.13 12.66 6.28
C SER A 140 22.82 13.45 5.17
N GLN A 141 22.24 14.58 4.77
CA GLN A 141 23.01 15.59 4.06
C GLN A 141 24.08 16.03 5.06
N SER A 142 25.30 15.51 4.89
CA SER A 142 26.47 16.16 5.45
C SER A 142 26.53 17.55 4.81
N LEU A 143 26.55 18.54 5.70
CA LEU A 143 26.76 19.97 5.47
C LEU A 143 27.82 20.27 4.40
#